data_AF-A0A963VNL0-F1
#
_entry.id   AF-A0A963VNL0-F1
#
_cell.length_a   1.000
_cell.length_b   1.000
_cell.length_c   1.000
_cell.angle_alpha   90.00
_cell.angle_beta   90.00
_cell.angle_gamma   90.00
#
_symmetry.space_group_name_H-M   'P 1'
#
loop_
_entity.id
_entity.type
_entity.pdbx_description
1 polymer ?
#
loop_
_entity_poly.entity_id
_entity_poly.type
_entity_poly.pdbx_seq_one_letter_code
_entity_poly.pdbx_strand_id
1 'polypeptide(L)'
;MSDDAPPWTWSQTRQRLRADRARVRQSCAPEADGIGVYLHPAFVCVLLHRLSHHCHRRGHRWLARLWWHLNTMASGADISAPADLGAGLLIPNPVGVAIAGRAGRNLTVMAGSGLGGELGRRE
;
A
#
# COMPACT_ATOMS: atom_id res chain seq x y z
N MET A 1 -17.19 -7.92 10.74
CA MET A 1 -17.69 -7.09 9.62
C MET A 1 -16.72 -7.11 8.42
N SER A 2 -16.50 -8.33 7.92
CA SER A 2 -16.90 -8.87 6.59
C SER A 2 -15.98 -8.47 5.43
N ASP A 3 -15.24 -9.47 4.95
CA ASP A 3 -14.44 -9.46 3.71
C ASP A 3 -15.31 -9.35 2.43
N ASP A 4 -16.63 -9.19 2.58
CA ASP A 4 -17.68 -9.22 1.55
C ASP A 4 -17.81 -7.96 0.68
N ALA A 5 -16.99 -6.94 0.89
CA ALA A 5 -16.93 -5.86 -0.09
C ALA A 5 -16.52 -6.46 -1.45
N PRO A 6 -17.08 -6.01 -2.59
CA PRO A 6 -16.63 -6.49 -3.88
C PRO A 6 -15.14 -6.18 -4.08
N PRO A 7 -14.40 -7.02 -4.83
CA PRO A 7 -13.01 -6.74 -5.15
C PRO A 7 -12.90 -5.40 -5.87
N TRP A 8 -11.84 -4.65 -5.59
CA TRP A 8 -11.66 -3.37 -6.27
C TRP A 8 -11.57 -3.56 -7.77
N THR A 9 -12.30 -2.73 -8.50
CA THR A 9 -12.10 -2.62 -9.93
C THR A 9 -10.73 -2.01 -10.21
N TRP A 10 -10.17 -2.28 -11.39
CA TRP A 10 -8.91 -1.65 -11.78
C TRP A 10 -9.00 -0.12 -11.80
N SER A 11 -10.18 0.43 -12.16
CA SER A 11 -10.46 1.86 -12.09
C SER A 11 -10.29 2.41 -10.66
N GLN A 12 -10.85 1.70 -9.67
CA GLN A 12 -10.73 2.06 -8.25
C GLN A 12 -9.28 1.97 -7.73
N THR A 13 -8.50 0.97 -8.16
CA THR A 13 -7.08 0.87 -7.84
C THR A 13 -6.29 2.02 -8.46
N ARG A 14 -6.53 2.34 -9.74
CA ARG A 14 -5.88 3.48 -10.42
C ARG A 14 -6.24 4.81 -9.77
N GLN A 15 -7.48 4.99 -9.33
CA GLN A 15 -7.89 6.20 -8.61
C GLN A 15 -7.12 6.36 -7.30
N ARG A 16 -6.98 5.28 -6.51
CA ARG A 16 -6.17 5.28 -5.28
C ARG A 16 -4.71 5.61 -5.57
N LEU A 17 -4.10 4.92 -6.55
CA LEU A 17 -2.73 5.17 -6.98
C LEU A 17 -2.49 6.62 -7.41
N ARG A 18 -3.45 7.25 -8.09
CA ARG A 18 -3.36 8.67 -8.46
C ARG A 18 -3.34 9.58 -7.23
N ALA A 19 -4.20 9.31 -6.24
CA ALA A 19 -4.24 10.06 -4.99
C ALA A 19 -2.96 9.87 -4.17
N ASP A 20 -2.47 8.63 -4.07
CA ASP A 20 -1.22 8.29 -3.39
C ASP A 20 -0.03 9.01 -4.07
N ARG A 21 0.07 8.94 -5.40
CA ARG A 21 1.12 9.61 -6.19
C ARG A 21 1.10 11.11 -5.99
N ALA A 22 -0.08 11.73 -6.02
CA ALA A 22 -0.22 13.17 -5.81
C ALA A 22 0.30 13.57 -4.43
N ARG A 23 -0.03 12.80 -3.39
CA ARG A 23 0.41 13.07 -2.02
C ARG A 23 1.91 12.86 -1.83
N VAL A 24 2.48 11.80 -2.42
CA VAL A 24 3.94 11.56 -2.39
C VAL A 24 4.68 12.68 -3.12
N ARG A 25 4.21 13.08 -4.31
CA ARG A 25 4.81 14.21 -5.04
C ARG A 25 4.79 15.49 -4.21
N GLN A 26 3.66 15.82 -3.58
CA GLN A 26 3.55 17.03 -2.77
C GLN A 26 4.44 17.00 -1.51
N SER A 27 4.60 15.84 -0.87
CA SER A 27 5.20 15.75 0.47
C SER A 27 6.67 15.34 0.46
N CYS A 28 7.08 14.48 -0.49
CA CYS A 28 8.39 13.83 -0.47
C CYS A 28 9.22 14.16 -1.72
N ALA A 29 8.58 14.45 -2.85
CA ALA A 29 9.26 14.64 -4.12
C ALA A 29 8.69 15.85 -4.90
N PRO A 30 8.69 17.06 -4.31
CA PRO A 30 8.08 18.24 -4.93
C PRO A 30 8.79 18.63 -6.22
N GLU A 31 10.11 18.43 -6.29
CA GLU A 31 10.94 18.73 -7.46
C GLU A 31 10.99 17.60 -8.49
N ALA A 32 10.49 16.40 -8.14
CA ALA A 32 10.50 15.28 -9.07
C ALA A 32 9.51 15.52 -10.22
N ASP A 33 9.99 15.20 -11.41
CA ASP A 33 9.19 15.15 -12.62
C ASP A 33 8.19 13.97 -12.56
N GLY A 34 7.38 13.84 -13.62
CA GLY A 34 6.36 12.81 -13.68
C GLY A 34 6.90 11.39 -13.48
N ILE A 35 8.10 11.10 -14.00
CA ILE A 35 8.73 9.78 -13.94
C ILE A 35 9.50 9.59 -12.62
N GLY A 36 10.20 10.63 -12.14
CA GLY A 36 10.96 10.57 -10.89
C GLY A 36 10.12 10.15 -9.69
N VAL A 37 8.85 10.54 -9.64
CA VAL A 37 7.93 10.08 -8.57
C VAL A 37 7.72 8.57 -8.60
N TYR A 38 7.74 7.91 -9.77
CA TYR A 38 7.56 6.47 -9.88
C TYR A 38 8.73 5.66 -9.31
N LEU A 39 9.92 6.25 -9.30
CA LEU A 39 11.14 5.64 -8.78
C LEU A 39 11.40 6.01 -7.31
N HIS A 40 10.66 6.97 -6.76
CA HIS A 40 10.82 7.38 -5.38
C HIS A 40 10.40 6.26 -4.41
N PRO A 41 11.22 5.90 -3.40
CA PRO A 41 10.95 4.76 -2.50
C PRO A 41 9.59 4.85 -1.82
N ALA A 42 9.18 6.05 -1.38
CA ALA A 42 7.85 6.30 -0.82
C ALA A 42 6.69 5.90 -1.75
N PHE A 43 6.83 6.15 -3.06
CA PHE A 43 5.78 5.78 -4.01
C PHE A 43 5.90 4.33 -4.46
N VAL A 44 7.10 3.81 -4.68
CA VAL A 44 7.34 2.39 -5.00
C VAL A 44 6.69 1.50 -3.93
N CYS A 45 6.86 1.86 -2.65
CA CYS A 45 6.24 1.16 -1.53
C CYS A 45 4.71 1.06 -1.68
N VAL A 46 4.06 2.21 -1.87
CA VAL A 46 2.61 2.28 -2.00
C VAL A 46 2.15 1.59 -3.30
N LEU A 47 2.85 1.77 -4.40
CA LEU A 47 2.54 1.16 -5.70
C LEU A 47 2.49 -0.36 -5.61
N LEU A 48 3.55 -0.97 -5.07
CA LEU A 48 3.64 -2.43 -4.95
C LEU A 48 2.60 -2.98 -3.98
N HIS A 49 2.33 -2.29 -2.87
CA HIS A 49 1.22 -2.65 -1.98
C HIS A 49 -0.13 -2.62 -2.71
N ARG A 50 -0.43 -1.57 -3.49
CA ARG A 50 -1.71 -1.48 -4.24
C ARG A 50 -1.87 -2.61 -5.25
N LEU A 51 -0.78 -3.00 -5.93
CA LEU A 51 -0.78 -4.15 -6.84
C LEU A 51 -1.01 -5.46 -6.08
N SER A 52 -0.28 -5.66 -4.98
CA SER A 52 -0.44 -6.83 -4.10
C SER A 52 -1.88 -6.98 -3.59
N HIS A 53 -2.44 -5.90 -3.03
CA HIS A 53 -3.81 -5.89 -2.52
C HIS A 53 -4.83 -6.12 -3.62
N HIS A 54 -4.64 -5.51 -4.79
CA HIS A 54 -5.54 -5.72 -5.92
C HIS A 54 -5.54 -7.19 -6.39
N CYS A 55 -4.37 -7.82 -6.51
CA CYS A 55 -4.25 -9.25 -6.81
C CYS A 55 -4.90 -10.12 -5.73
N HIS A 56 -4.72 -9.77 -4.45
CA HIS A 56 -5.30 -10.48 -3.31
C HIS A 56 -6.84 -10.47 -3.36
N ARG A 57 -7.44 -9.29 -3.53
CA ARG A 57 -8.90 -9.12 -3.62
C ARG A 57 -9.50 -9.89 -4.80
N ARG A 58 -8.75 -10.06 -5.88
CA ARG A 58 -9.17 -10.85 -7.06
C ARG A 58 -8.92 -12.36 -6.94
N GLY A 59 -8.41 -12.84 -5.80
CA GLY A 59 -8.14 -14.25 -5.56
C GLY A 59 -6.81 -14.76 -6.14
N HIS A 60 -6.01 -13.92 -6.79
CA HIS A 60 -4.69 -14.28 -7.32
C HIS A 60 -3.64 -14.29 -6.20
N ARG A 61 -3.71 -15.27 -5.30
CA ARG A 61 -2.90 -15.36 -4.07
C ARG A 61 -1.39 -15.42 -4.34
N TRP A 62 -0.97 -16.08 -5.42
CA TRP A 62 0.45 -16.20 -5.77
C TRP A 62 1.03 -14.85 -6.24
N LEU A 63 0.32 -14.15 -7.14
CA LEU A 63 0.72 -12.81 -7.59
C LEU A 63 0.70 -11.79 -6.44
N ALA A 64 -0.29 -11.88 -5.55
CA ALA A 64 -0.36 -11.02 -4.38
C ALA A 64 0.89 -11.17 -3.49
N ARG A 65 1.34 -12.42 -3.25
CA ARG A 65 2.56 -12.72 -2.51
C ARG A 65 3.81 -12.24 -3.24
N LEU A 66 3.90 -12.44 -4.55
CA LEU A 66 5.02 -11.96 -5.36
C LEU A 66 5.18 -10.44 -5.21
N TRP A 67 4.11 -9.67 -5.41
CA TRP A 67 4.14 -8.21 -5.25
C TRP A 67 4.45 -7.77 -3.82
N TRP A 68 3.98 -8.51 -2.82
CA TRP A 68 4.30 -8.25 -1.42
C TRP A 68 5.80 -8.45 -1.15
N HIS A 69 6.39 -9.56 -1.57
CA HIS A 69 7.83 -9.79 -1.40
C HIS A 69 8.69 -8.77 -2.15
N LEU A 70 8.29 -8.40 -3.37
CA LEU A 70 8.95 -7.32 -4.11
C LEU A 70 8.87 -6.00 -3.36
N ASN A 71 7.73 -5.71 -2.72
CA ASN A 71 7.58 -4.51 -1.89
C ASN A 71 8.56 -4.52 -0.70
N THR A 72 8.63 -5.63 0.01
CA THR A 72 9.55 -5.80 1.14
C THR A 72 11.00 -5.63 0.71
N MET A 73 11.39 -6.24 -0.41
CA MET A 73 12.77 -6.15 -0.93
C MET A 73 13.11 -4.74 -1.44
N ALA A 74 12.19 -4.07 -2.14
CA ALA A 74 12.46 -2.78 -2.77
C ALA A 74 12.35 -1.60 -1.81
N SER A 75 11.50 -1.69 -0.77
CA SER A 75 11.21 -0.57 0.12
C SER A 75 11.56 -0.80 1.60
N GLY A 76 11.80 -2.05 2.01
CA GLY A 76 11.99 -2.42 3.42
C GLY A 76 10.70 -2.35 4.26
N ALA A 77 9.54 -2.07 3.64
CA ALA A 77 8.25 -2.12 4.30
C ALA A 77 7.60 -3.49 4.16
N ASP A 78 7.10 -4.03 5.26
CA ASP A 78 6.28 -5.23 5.29
C ASP A 78 4.79 -4.86 5.33
N ILE A 79 4.16 -4.72 4.17
CA ILE A 79 2.73 -4.42 4.06
C ILE A 79 2.01 -5.63 3.49
N SER A 80 1.25 -6.32 4.36
CA SER A 80 0.54 -7.54 3.99
C SER A 80 -0.46 -7.29 2.85
N ALA A 81 -0.59 -8.28 1.96
CA ALA A 81 -1.52 -8.21 0.83
C ALA A 81 -2.99 -7.95 1.23
N PRO A 82 -3.53 -8.51 2.34
CA PRO A 82 -4.89 -8.23 2.78
C PRO A 82 -5.10 -6.84 3.38
N ALA A 83 -4.03 -6.08 3.66
CA ALA A 83 -4.16 -4.78 4.32
C ALA A 83 -5.03 -3.83 3.50
N ASP A 84 -6.10 -3.32 4.09
CA ASP A 84 -7.04 -2.39 3.43
C ASP A 84 -6.72 -0.96 3.83
N LEU A 85 -5.96 -0.29 2.98
CA LEU A 85 -5.52 1.09 3.22
C LEU A 85 -6.33 2.04 2.32
N GLY A 86 -6.88 3.10 2.88
CA GLY A 86 -7.61 4.12 2.12
C GLY A 86 -6.73 4.88 1.12
N ALA A 87 -7.36 5.63 0.22
CA ALA A 87 -6.66 6.48 -0.75
C ALA A 87 -5.86 7.60 -0.07
N GLY A 88 -4.74 8.01 -0.68
CA GLY A 88 -3.86 9.05 -0.14
C GLY A 88 -2.87 8.51 0.90
N LEU A 89 -2.45 7.25 0.79
CA LEU A 89 -1.43 6.67 1.66
C LEU A 89 -0.09 7.37 1.44
N LEU A 90 0.58 7.77 2.52
CA LEU A 90 1.91 8.38 2.50
C LEU A 90 2.83 7.64 3.46
N ILE A 91 3.92 7.08 2.93
CA ILE A 91 4.97 6.43 3.71
C ILE A 91 6.29 7.05 3.26
N PRO A 92 6.72 8.20 3.85
CA PRO A 92 7.88 8.95 3.35
C PRO A 92 9.16 8.12 3.46
N ASN A 93 9.31 7.38 4.56
CA ASN A 93 10.45 6.52 4.84
C ASN A 93 9.93 5.09 5.15
N PRO A 94 9.83 4.22 4.13
CA PRO A 94 9.17 2.92 4.27
C PRO A 94 9.96 1.87 5.06
N VAL A 95 11.26 2.05 5.26
CA VAL A 95 12.11 1.07 5.95
C VAL A 95 11.60 0.80 7.37
N GLY A 96 11.40 -0.49 7.69
CA GLY A 96 10.97 -0.94 9.02
C GLY A 96 9.49 -0.73 9.30
N VAL A 97 8.69 -0.31 8.33
CA VAL A 97 7.23 -0.22 8.47
C VAL A 97 6.61 -1.61 8.37
N ALA A 98 5.71 -1.97 9.28
CA ALA A 98 4.95 -3.22 9.23
C ALA A 98 3.44 -2.96 9.32
N ILE A 99 2.65 -3.38 8.33
CA ILE A 99 1.21 -3.11 8.28
C ILE A 99 0.42 -4.37 7.93
N ALA A 100 -0.39 -4.81 8.88
CA ALA A 100 -1.36 -5.88 8.76
C ALA A 100 -2.68 -5.46 9.42
N GLY A 101 -3.55 -4.79 8.64
CA GLY A 101 -4.84 -4.33 9.15
C GLY A 101 -5.55 -3.41 8.18
N ARG A 102 -6.47 -2.60 8.70
CA ARG A 102 -7.26 -1.66 7.91
C ARG A 102 -7.02 -0.24 8.41
N ALA A 103 -6.95 0.72 7.49
CA ALA A 103 -6.82 2.12 7.83
C ALA A 103 -7.53 3.01 6.81
N GLY A 104 -8.00 4.16 7.27
CA GLY A 104 -8.76 5.12 6.47
C GLY A 104 -7.94 5.85 5.41
N ARG A 105 -8.56 6.88 4.82
CA ARG A 105 -7.93 7.75 3.82
C ARG A 105 -6.86 8.65 4.45
N ASN A 106 -5.90 9.09 3.63
CA ASN A 106 -4.85 10.03 4.02
C ASN A 106 -3.97 9.59 5.21
N LEU A 107 -3.80 8.27 5.40
CA LEU A 107 -2.91 7.74 6.41
C LEU A 107 -1.45 8.14 6.11
N THR A 108 -0.74 8.67 7.11
CA THR A 108 0.71 8.84 7.07
C THR A 108 1.35 7.85 8.03
N VAL A 109 2.35 7.09 7.57
CA VAL A 109 3.07 6.12 8.39
C VAL A 109 4.55 6.47 8.43
N MET A 110 5.10 6.59 9.62
CA MET A 110 6.51 6.94 9.83
C MET A 110 7.40 5.70 9.86
N ALA A 111 8.71 5.87 9.64
CA ALA A 111 9.68 4.77 9.68
C ALA A 111 9.60 3.99 11.00
N GLY A 112 9.81 2.68 10.93
CA GLY A 112 9.76 1.80 12.11
C GLY A 112 8.38 1.62 12.77
N SER A 113 7.31 2.17 12.18
CA SER A 113 5.96 2.08 12.74
C SER A 113 5.26 0.79 12.35
N GLY A 114 4.44 0.25 13.26
CA GLY A 114 3.65 -0.95 13.07
C GLY A 114 2.15 -0.72 13.20
N LEU A 115 1.33 -1.33 12.35
CA LEU A 115 -0.12 -1.45 12.54
C LEU A 115 -0.52 -2.91 12.37
N GLY A 116 -1.08 -3.50 13.43
CA GLY A 116 -1.54 -4.89 13.44
C GLY A 116 -3.00 -5.00 13.89
N GLY A 117 -3.71 -6.00 13.39
CA GLY A 117 -5.01 -6.43 13.92
C GLY A 117 -4.88 -7.64 14.85
N GLU A 118 -6.00 -8.03 15.49
CA GLU A 118 -6.05 -9.24 16.30
C GLU A 118 -5.80 -10.50 15.46
N LEU A 119 -4.82 -11.30 15.87
CA LEU A 119 -4.53 -12.61 15.27
C LEU A 119 -5.58 -13.62 15.77
N GLY A 120 -6.54 -14.00 14.93
CA GLY A 120 -7.23 -15.30 15.09
C GLY A 120 -8.59 -15.36 15.79
N ARG A 121 -9.39 -14.28 15.92
CA ARG A 121 -10.80 -14.44 16.32
C ARG A 121 -11.68 -14.68 15.09
N ARG A 122 -12.11 -15.93 14.91
CA ARG A 122 -13.24 -16.29 14.04
C ARG A 122 -14.49 -16.26 14.93
N GLU A 123 -15.33 -15.26 14.71
CA GLU A 123 -16.72 -15.25 15.17
C GLU A 123 -17.63 -15.71 14.03
#